data_AF-A0A9P5T4X7-F1
#
_entry.id   AF-A0A9P5T4X7-F1
#
_cell.length_a   1.000
_cell.length_b   1.000
_cell.length_c   1.000
_cell.angle_alpha   90.00
_cell.angle_beta   90.00
_cell.angle_gamma   90.00
#
_symmetry.space_group_name_H-M   'P 1'
#
loop_
_entity.id
_entity.type
_entity.pdbx_description
1 polymer ?
#
loop_
_entity_poly.entity_id
_entity_poly.type
_entity_poly.pdbx_seq_one_letter_code
_entity_poly.pdbx_strand_id
1 'polypeptide(L)'
;MFQRPGKLSDYMPRPYANEEQARAGNAGALPPDLSLMIKARHGGADYVYSLLTGYQDPPAGIEIREGLNFNPYFPGGAIGMARVLYDGLVEYEDGTPATTSQMAKDVTIFLSWAAEPEMDERKKMGMKALTLLGILTGLSIYLKRHKWAALKTRKILYNLQNNAHNALKVHHSLRLSRVISTSTSTFIGRRKNNMSFDTTHDVPFPITVDTALGEVLHPNEDKFATEIANAIEASIHRQVEPGKEEVARRDVHAKATGILKAEFKVDENIPARFAKGIFVPGKSYDAILRFSNASEDVHESDTRQDGRGFAMKLLNVPGPKLLDSDKEATTQDFVMINKPFFFASDPEKYVEVVSKNSSGSVLQKLTIPFTLGLRGTLIVQKLATGRIANPFQVQYYSAVPYQLGVGEGREAVKYSLKPVSDQRDPIPHHAGENYLHEEIRKSLEKGDVKFKFLVQPKVGDLSVEDSTTAWEEEEAPFFEVATLIIRPQDVDSEELVQLGERLSFNPWHSLAEHRPLGSINRARKVVYERISRVRNQINKVPREEPGSSS
;
A
#
# COMPACT_ATOMS: atom_id res chain seq x y z
N MET A 1 -53.11 10.72 -7.51
CA MET A 1 -51.80 10.43 -6.88
C MET A 1 -51.69 8.90 -6.82
N PHE A 2 -50.73 8.30 -7.53
CA PHE A 2 -50.60 6.84 -7.56
C PHE A 2 -49.90 6.38 -6.28
N GLN A 3 -50.56 5.51 -5.50
CA GLN A 3 -49.94 4.90 -4.32
C GLN A 3 -49.04 3.75 -4.76
N ARG A 4 -47.79 3.76 -4.32
CA ARG A 4 -46.83 2.67 -4.50
C ARG A 4 -46.42 2.11 -3.13
N PRO A 5 -45.96 0.85 -3.04
CA PRO A 5 -45.37 0.32 -1.82
C PRO A 5 -44.19 1.20 -1.34
N GLY A 6 -44.13 1.41 -0.02
CA GLY A 6 -43.08 2.18 0.63
C GLY A 6 -41.71 1.49 0.53
N LYS A 7 -40.67 2.28 0.25
CA LYS A 7 -39.26 1.88 0.34
C LYS A 7 -38.64 2.51 1.59
N LEU A 8 -37.58 1.93 2.13
CA LEU A 8 -36.88 2.45 3.32
C LEU A 8 -36.33 3.87 3.14
N SER A 9 -36.15 4.33 1.91
CA SER A 9 -35.70 5.68 1.55
C SER A 9 -36.83 6.70 1.38
N ASP A 10 -38.09 6.29 1.55
CA ASP A 10 -39.24 7.19 1.42
C ASP A 10 -39.37 8.09 2.65
N TYR A 11 -39.68 9.37 2.40
CA TYR A 11 -39.96 10.31 3.47
C TYR A 11 -41.26 9.96 4.18
N MET A 12 -41.23 10.03 5.52
CA MET A 12 -42.44 9.89 6.32
C MET A 12 -43.37 11.09 6.05
N PRO A 13 -44.64 10.86 5.68
CA PRO A 13 -45.57 11.96 5.43
C PRO A 13 -45.80 12.75 6.72
N ARG A 14 -45.98 14.07 6.58
CA ARG A 14 -46.26 14.95 7.74
C ARG A 14 -47.61 14.57 8.35
N PRO A 15 -47.72 14.55 9.70
CA PRO A 15 -48.97 14.19 10.39
C PRO A 15 -50.10 15.21 10.18
N TYR A 16 -49.75 16.45 9.82
CA TYR A 16 -50.69 17.52 9.49
C TYR A 16 -50.31 18.17 8.15
N ALA A 17 -51.29 18.67 7.40
CA ALA A 17 -51.05 19.32 6.11
C ALA A 17 -50.39 20.70 6.28
N ASN A 18 -50.69 21.41 7.37
CA ASN A 18 -50.13 22.72 7.72
C ASN A 18 -50.16 22.96 9.25
N GLU A 19 -49.50 24.04 9.70
CA GLU A 19 -49.41 24.39 11.13
C GLU A 19 -50.76 24.76 11.75
N GLU A 20 -51.64 25.41 11.01
CA GLU A 20 -52.97 25.81 11.50
C GLU A 20 -53.84 24.58 11.82
N GLN A 21 -53.79 23.55 10.97
CA GLN A 21 -54.44 22.28 11.23
C GLN A 21 -53.85 21.57 12.46
N ALA A 22 -52.52 21.62 12.62
CA ALA A 22 -51.85 21.07 13.80
C ALA A 22 -52.27 21.78 15.08
N ARG A 23 -52.36 23.12 15.08
CA ARG A 23 -52.81 23.90 16.23
C ARG A 23 -54.29 23.66 16.55
N ALA A 24 -55.15 23.63 15.53
CA ALA A 24 -56.57 23.34 15.70
C ALA A 24 -56.81 21.97 16.36
N GLY A 25 -56.03 20.96 15.98
CA GLY A 25 -56.11 19.60 16.55
C GLY A 25 -55.50 19.44 17.95
N ASN A 26 -54.70 20.40 18.43
CA ASN A 26 -53.96 20.31 19.69
C ASN A 26 -54.21 21.53 20.61
N ALA A 27 -55.48 21.96 20.71
CA ALA A 27 -55.92 23.03 21.61
C ALA A 27 -55.13 24.35 21.46
N GLY A 28 -54.75 24.71 20.23
CA GLY A 28 -53.98 25.91 19.88
C GLY A 28 -52.46 25.76 19.94
N ALA A 29 -51.94 24.65 20.48
CA ALA A 29 -50.52 24.38 20.57
C ALA A 29 -49.99 23.69 19.29
N LEU A 30 -48.79 24.06 18.86
CA LEU A 30 -48.10 23.37 17.77
C LEU A 30 -47.25 22.24 18.38
N PRO A 31 -47.48 20.96 18.02
CA PRO A 31 -46.64 19.86 18.49
C PRO A 31 -45.18 20.10 18.13
N PRO A 32 -44.25 19.96 19.09
CA PRO A 32 -42.84 20.19 18.80
C PRO A 32 -42.24 19.02 18.03
N ASP A 33 -41.21 19.31 17.23
CA ASP A 33 -40.38 18.27 16.63
C ASP A 33 -39.60 17.52 17.73
N LEU A 34 -39.78 16.20 17.78
CA LEU A 34 -39.15 15.34 18.78
C LEU A 34 -37.72 14.92 18.38
N SER A 35 -37.33 15.03 17.11
CA SER A 35 -36.04 14.55 16.62
C SER A 35 -34.84 15.20 17.31
N LEU A 36 -34.98 16.44 17.82
CA LEU A 36 -33.93 17.15 18.56
C LEU A 36 -34.33 17.51 20.00
N MET A 37 -35.43 16.96 20.51
CA MET A 37 -36.03 17.38 21.78
C MET A 37 -35.09 17.24 22.96
N ILE A 38 -34.29 16.17 23.00
CA ILE A 38 -33.32 15.93 24.07
C ILE A 38 -32.22 16.99 24.09
N LYS A 39 -31.82 17.54 22.94
CA LYS A 39 -30.84 18.65 22.93
C LYS A 39 -31.49 20.00 23.21
N ALA A 40 -32.76 20.14 22.87
CA ALA A 40 -33.51 21.39 22.98
C ALA A 40 -34.02 21.68 24.41
N ARG A 41 -33.80 20.79 25.37
CA ARG A 41 -34.26 20.94 26.75
C ARG A 41 -33.10 20.92 27.74
N HIS A 42 -33.20 21.77 28.76
CA HIS A 42 -32.27 21.73 29.88
C HIS A 42 -32.38 20.39 30.61
N GLY A 43 -31.25 19.79 30.99
CA GLY A 43 -31.21 18.44 31.56
C GLY A 43 -31.37 17.31 30.54
N GLY A 44 -31.63 17.64 29.27
CA GLY A 44 -31.68 16.70 28.16
C GLY A 44 -32.54 15.46 28.38
N ALA A 45 -31.91 14.28 28.31
CA ALA A 45 -32.62 13.00 28.45
C ALA A 45 -33.29 12.87 29.83
N ASP A 46 -32.63 13.36 30.87
CA ASP A 46 -33.14 13.28 32.25
C ASP A 46 -34.43 14.09 32.42
N TYR A 47 -34.50 15.26 31.78
CA TYR A 47 -35.72 16.08 31.78
C TYR A 47 -36.89 15.36 31.11
N VAL A 48 -36.67 14.76 29.93
CA VAL A 48 -37.73 14.03 29.22
C VAL A 48 -38.15 12.80 30.01
N TYR A 49 -37.21 12.11 30.65
CA TYR A 49 -37.49 10.97 31.53
C TYR A 49 -38.38 11.37 32.71
N SER A 50 -38.01 12.42 33.44
CA SER A 50 -38.78 12.95 34.56
C SER A 50 -40.15 13.45 34.11
N LEU A 51 -40.24 14.07 32.93
CA LEU A 51 -41.52 14.51 32.36
C LEU A 51 -42.45 13.33 32.09
N LEU A 52 -41.96 12.24 31.49
CA LEU A 52 -42.78 11.08 31.15
C LEU A 52 -43.23 10.28 32.38
N THR A 53 -42.46 10.31 33.46
CA THR A 53 -42.74 9.56 34.70
C THR A 53 -43.46 10.39 35.77
N GLY A 54 -43.44 11.72 35.69
CA GLY A 54 -43.90 12.62 36.76
C GLY A 54 -45.38 13.01 36.77
N TYR A 55 -46.24 12.37 35.99
CA TYR A 55 -47.67 12.70 35.97
C TYR A 55 -48.36 12.29 37.28
N GLN A 56 -48.95 13.26 37.97
CA GLN A 56 -49.65 13.07 39.25
C GLN A 56 -50.82 14.06 39.38
N ASP A 57 -51.71 13.86 40.34
CA ASP A 57 -52.79 14.83 40.61
C ASP A 57 -52.23 16.15 41.19
N PRO A 58 -52.88 17.30 40.91
CA PRO A 58 -52.44 18.58 41.44
C PRO A 58 -52.50 18.61 42.97
N PRO A 59 -51.46 19.11 43.66
CA PRO A 59 -51.49 19.28 45.10
C PRO A 59 -52.52 20.35 45.51
N ALA A 60 -52.96 20.30 46.77
CA ALA A 60 -53.96 21.23 47.29
C ALA A 60 -53.56 22.71 47.05
N GLY A 61 -54.44 23.47 46.40
CA GLY A 61 -54.24 24.89 46.10
C GLY A 61 -53.79 25.21 44.66
N ILE A 62 -53.57 24.21 43.80
CA ILE A 62 -53.27 24.40 42.37
C ILE A 62 -54.48 24.00 41.53
N GLU A 63 -55.19 24.97 40.98
CA GLU A 63 -56.26 24.72 40.00
C GLU A 63 -55.69 24.74 38.58
N ILE A 64 -55.94 23.66 37.84
CA ILE A 64 -55.49 23.50 36.46
C ILE A 64 -56.67 23.75 35.53
N ARG A 65 -56.43 24.53 34.47
CA ARG A 65 -57.46 24.83 33.47
C ARG A 65 -57.93 23.54 32.78
N GLU A 66 -59.20 23.50 32.44
CA GLU A 66 -59.83 22.37 31.76
C GLU A 66 -59.05 22.01 30.48
N GLY A 67 -58.68 20.74 30.33
CA GLY A 67 -57.86 20.23 29.22
C GLY A 67 -56.34 20.21 29.45
N LEU A 68 -55.85 20.70 30.59
CA LEU A 68 -54.43 20.58 30.98
C LEU A 68 -54.23 19.52 32.07
N ASN A 69 -53.00 18.99 32.16
CA ASN A 69 -52.59 17.96 33.11
C ASN A 69 -51.50 18.51 34.05
N PHE A 70 -51.42 17.99 35.27
CA PHE A 70 -50.36 18.39 36.19
C PHE A 70 -49.08 17.57 35.97
N ASN A 71 -47.93 18.25 35.92
CA ASN A 71 -46.62 17.63 35.95
C ASN A 71 -45.61 18.56 36.65
N PRO A 72 -45.01 18.14 37.77
CA PRO A 72 -44.10 18.98 38.57
C PRO A 72 -42.79 19.32 37.84
N TYR A 73 -42.40 18.51 36.85
CA TYR A 73 -41.18 18.74 36.07
C TYR A 73 -41.41 19.67 34.87
N PHE A 74 -42.67 19.92 34.50
CA PHE A 74 -42.98 20.88 33.44
C PHE A 74 -42.97 22.31 33.99
N PRO A 75 -42.33 23.28 33.32
CA PRO A 75 -42.34 24.67 33.76
C PRO A 75 -43.77 25.21 33.92
N GLY A 76 -44.13 25.63 35.14
CA GLY A 76 -45.47 26.11 35.47
C GLY A 76 -46.49 25.02 35.82
N GLY A 77 -46.08 23.74 35.88
CA GLY A 77 -46.89 22.64 36.42
C GLY A 77 -48.04 22.16 35.55
N ALA A 78 -48.51 22.95 34.57
CA ALA A 78 -49.64 22.62 33.72
C ALA A 78 -49.19 22.33 32.28
N ILE A 79 -49.44 21.12 31.79
CA ILE A 79 -49.05 20.64 30.46
C ILE A 79 -50.26 20.16 29.65
N GLY A 80 -50.34 20.52 28.37
CA GLY A 80 -51.43 20.07 27.48
C GLY A 80 -51.33 18.60 27.05
N MET A 81 -50.16 17.98 27.22
CA MET A 81 -49.92 16.57 26.94
C MET A 81 -50.43 15.71 28.11
N ALA A 82 -51.37 14.80 27.84
CA ALA A 82 -51.82 13.79 28.81
C ALA A 82 -50.74 12.74 29.08
N ARG A 83 -50.89 11.99 30.17
CA ARG A 83 -50.01 10.86 30.50
C ARG A 83 -50.07 9.81 29.39
N VAL A 84 -48.91 9.50 28.81
CA VAL A 84 -48.78 8.57 27.66
C VAL A 84 -48.40 7.16 28.09
N LEU A 85 -47.68 6.99 29.21
CA LEU A 85 -47.12 5.71 29.64
C LEU A 85 -47.83 5.15 30.88
N TYR A 86 -48.22 3.89 30.81
CA TYR A 86 -48.84 3.11 31.90
C TYR A 86 -48.16 1.74 32.00
N ASP A 87 -48.10 1.17 33.20
CA ASP A 87 -47.48 -0.15 33.37
C ASP A 87 -48.20 -1.21 32.53
N GLY A 88 -47.45 -2.06 31.84
CA GLY A 88 -47.97 -3.13 30.98
C GLY A 88 -48.46 -2.67 29.59
N LEU A 89 -48.15 -1.44 29.16
CA LEU A 89 -48.62 -0.92 27.87
C LEU A 89 -48.02 -1.62 26.64
N VAL A 90 -46.82 -2.20 26.76
CA VAL A 90 -46.10 -2.90 25.69
C VAL A 90 -45.59 -4.23 26.22
N GLU A 91 -45.49 -5.24 25.37
CA GLU A 91 -44.85 -6.52 25.69
C GLU A 91 -43.43 -6.54 25.11
N TYR A 92 -42.42 -6.75 25.97
CA TYR A 92 -41.04 -6.92 25.53
C TYR A 92 -40.77 -8.39 25.19
N GLU A 93 -40.15 -8.64 24.03
CA GLU A 93 -39.84 -10.01 23.55
C GLU A 93 -38.86 -10.76 24.48
N ASP A 94 -38.06 -10.04 25.26
CA ASP A 94 -37.09 -10.59 26.20
C ASP A 94 -37.67 -10.88 27.59
N GLY A 95 -38.97 -10.64 27.80
CA GLY A 95 -39.66 -10.86 29.07
C GLY A 95 -39.42 -9.76 30.11
N THR A 96 -38.80 -8.63 29.75
CA THR A 96 -38.62 -7.48 30.64
C THR A 96 -39.98 -6.91 31.07
N PRO A 97 -40.20 -6.65 32.38
CA PRO A 97 -41.45 -6.06 32.84
C PRO A 97 -41.60 -4.62 32.30
N ALA A 98 -42.72 -4.37 31.61
CA ALA A 98 -43.04 -3.08 31.02
C ALA A 98 -43.51 -2.04 32.04
N THR A 99 -42.62 -1.67 32.95
CA THR A 99 -42.86 -0.58 33.90
C THR A 99 -42.78 0.79 33.19
N THR A 100 -43.51 1.78 33.70
CA THR A 100 -43.50 3.16 33.22
C THR A 100 -42.07 3.72 33.17
N SER A 101 -41.25 3.41 34.18
CA SER A 101 -39.83 3.80 34.24
C SER A 101 -38.97 3.15 33.15
N GLN A 102 -39.23 1.89 32.81
CA GLN A 102 -38.49 1.18 31.78
C GLN A 102 -38.84 1.75 30.40
N MET A 103 -40.13 1.88 30.08
CA MET A 103 -40.56 2.47 28.82
C MET A 103 -40.11 3.93 28.66
N ALA A 104 -40.13 4.74 29.73
CA ALA A 104 -39.62 6.11 29.70
C ALA A 104 -38.10 6.14 29.41
N LYS A 105 -37.34 5.19 29.94
CA LYS A 105 -35.92 5.03 29.62
C LYS A 105 -35.73 4.70 28.14
N ASP A 106 -36.51 3.77 27.59
CA ASP A 106 -36.37 3.37 26.20
C ASP A 106 -36.71 4.51 25.23
N VAL A 107 -37.79 5.25 25.50
CA VAL A 107 -38.17 6.45 24.73
C VAL A 107 -37.06 7.50 24.77
N THR A 108 -36.47 7.75 25.95
CA THR A 108 -35.41 8.75 26.07
C THR A 108 -34.11 8.32 25.40
N ILE A 109 -33.74 7.04 25.48
CA ILE A 109 -32.59 6.52 24.73
C ILE A 109 -32.82 6.61 23.23
N PHE A 110 -34.01 6.24 22.74
CA PHE A 110 -34.35 6.37 21.33
C PHE A 110 -34.29 7.81 20.84
N LEU A 111 -34.88 8.76 21.57
CA LEU A 111 -34.80 10.18 21.23
C LEU A 111 -33.37 10.72 21.30
N SER A 112 -32.53 10.14 22.16
CA SER A 112 -31.11 10.55 22.26
C SER A 112 -30.33 10.07 21.06
N TRP A 113 -30.61 8.86 20.59
CA TRP A 113 -30.09 8.33 19.34
C TRP A 113 -30.61 9.12 18.13
N ALA A 114 -31.90 9.45 18.07
CA ALA A 114 -32.48 10.25 16.99
C ALA A 114 -31.83 11.65 16.90
N ALA A 115 -31.49 12.25 18.04
CA ALA A 115 -30.81 13.54 18.10
C ALA A 115 -29.31 13.47 17.76
N GLU A 116 -28.66 12.30 17.92
CA GLU A 116 -27.26 12.03 17.60
C GLU A 116 -27.01 10.58 17.15
N PRO A 117 -27.35 10.22 15.90
CA PRO A 117 -27.19 8.84 15.44
C PRO A 117 -25.73 8.41 15.38
N GLU A 118 -24.80 9.37 15.18
CA GLU A 118 -23.36 9.13 15.07
C GLU A 118 -22.61 9.20 16.42
N MET A 119 -23.32 9.33 17.55
CA MET A 119 -22.70 9.54 18.85
C MET A 119 -21.67 8.47 19.21
N ASP A 120 -21.99 7.20 18.96
CA ASP A 120 -21.14 6.07 19.32
C ASP A 120 -19.90 5.98 18.42
N GLU A 121 -20.05 6.28 17.13
CA GLU A 121 -18.93 6.35 16.19
C GLU A 121 -17.97 7.47 16.58
N ARG A 122 -18.50 8.65 16.95
CA ARG A 122 -17.71 9.79 17.41
C ARG A 122 -16.97 9.48 18.70
N LYS A 123 -17.61 8.83 19.68
CA LYS A 123 -16.96 8.39 20.94
C LYS A 123 -15.84 7.38 20.65
N LYS A 124 -16.10 6.40 19.77
CA LYS A 124 -15.10 5.39 19.36
C LYS A 124 -13.91 6.04 18.66
N MET A 125 -14.15 6.98 17.73
CA MET A 125 -13.09 7.72 17.06
C MET A 125 -12.30 8.62 18.01
N GLY A 126 -12.98 9.28 18.96
CA GLY A 126 -12.35 10.05 20.03
C GLY A 126 -11.41 9.20 20.87
N MET A 127 -11.85 8.01 21.29
CA MET A 127 -11.03 7.07 22.06
C MET A 127 -9.78 6.61 21.29
N LYS A 128 -9.93 6.32 19.99
CA LYS A 128 -8.81 5.96 19.10
C LYS A 128 -7.80 7.12 19.00
N ALA A 129 -8.29 8.34 18.81
CA ALA A 129 -7.45 9.53 18.69
C ALA A 129 -6.67 9.80 19.99
N LEU A 130 -7.34 9.74 21.15
CA LEU A 130 -6.69 9.92 22.45
C LEU A 130 -5.62 8.86 22.71
N THR A 131 -5.89 7.60 22.36
CA THR A 131 -4.94 6.50 22.50
C THR A 131 -3.69 6.74 21.63
N LEU A 132 -3.88 7.09 20.35
CA LEU A 132 -2.78 7.37 19.43
C LEU A 132 -1.95 8.57 19.89
N LEU A 133 -2.60 9.67 20.26
CA LEU A 133 -1.93 10.88 20.73
C LEU A 133 -1.17 10.63 22.04
N GLY A 134 -1.70 9.81 22.93
CA GLY A 134 -1.01 9.37 24.15
C GLY A 134 0.30 8.62 23.84
N ILE A 135 0.23 7.64 22.92
CA ILE A 135 1.41 6.89 22.47
C ILE A 135 2.45 7.82 21.83
N LEU A 136 2.02 8.68 20.90
CA LEU A 136 2.91 9.62 20.21
C LEU A 136 3.55 10.62 21.18
N THR A 137 2.81 11.09 22.18
CA THR A 137 3.34 11.99 23.22
C THR A 137 4.39 11.28 24.07
N GLY A 138 4.11 10.04 24.51
CA GLY A 138 5.07 9.22 25.25
C GLY A 138 6.35 8.96 24.46
N LEU A 139 6.22 8.60 23.17
CA LEU A 139 7.35 8.41 22.27
C LEU A 139 8.15 9.69 22.08
N SER A 140 7.48 10.83 21.89
CA SER A 140 8.12 12.15 21.75
C SER A 140 8.95 12.51 23.00
N ILE A 141 8.39 12.31 24.20
CA ILE A 141 9.09 12.52 25.46
C ILE A 141 10.30 11.59 25.58
N TYR A 142 10.14 10.31 25.23
CA TYR A 142 11.23 9.33 25.24
C TYR A 142 12.36 9.72 24.28
N LEU A 143 12.04 10.05 23.02
CA LEU A 143 13.01 10.46 22.01
C LEU A 143 13.73 11.75 22.39
N LYS A 144 12.99 12.74 22.94
CA LYS A 144 13.57 13.95 23.50
C LYS A 144 14.56 13.61 24.62
N ARG A 145 14.19 12.74 25.56
CA ARG A 145 15.08 12.34 26.64
C ARG A 145 16.32 11.61 26.10
N HIS A 146 16.15 10.68 25.16
CA HIS A 146 17.24 9.88 24.61
C HIS A 146 18.25 10.74 23.82
N LYS A 147 17.80 11.57 22.87
CA LYS A 147 18.70 12.42 22.07
C LYS A 147 19.42 13.48 22.90
N TRP A 148 18.72 14.11 23.85
CA TRP A 148 19.29 15.23 24.61
C TRP A 148 20.06 14.80 25.85
N ALA A 149 19.96 13.54 26.30
CA ALA A 149 20.75 13.03 27.41
C ALA A 149 22.26 13.16 27.14
N ALA A 150 22.72 12.83 25.93
CA ALA A 150 24.14 12.93 25.58
C ALA A 150 24.65 14.38 25.61
N LEU A 151 23.85 15.35 25.14
CA LEU A 151 24.22 16.77 25.18
C LEU A 151 24.25 17.32 26.61
N LYS A 152 23.25 16.98 27.43
CA LYS A 152 23.15 17.45 28.82
C LYS A 152 24.20 16.85 29.75
N THR A 153 24.77 15.69 29.40
CA THR A 153 25.74 14.98 30.26
C THR A 153 27.20 15.23 29.85
N ARG A 154 27.45 16.06 28.82
CA ARG A 154 28.83 16.42 28.42
C ARG A 154 29.48 17.28 29.52
N LYS A 155 30.54 16.77 30.14
CA LYS A 155 31.47 17.57 30.94
C LYS A 155 32.47 18.23 29.99
N ILE A 156 32.48 19.56 29.94
CA ILE A 156 33.49 20.32 29.19
C ILE A 156 34.72 20.41 30.09
N LEU A 157 35.78 19.68 29.74
CA LEU A 157 37.09 19.85 30.36
C LEU A 157 37.81 20.99 29.63
N TYR A 158 37.95 22.13 30.29
CA TYR A 158 38.84 23.20 29.84
C TYR A 158 40.27 22.82 30.20
N ASN A 159 41.07 22.49 29.19
CA ASN A 159 42.50 22.31 29.37
C ASN A 159 43.18 23.67 29.13
N LEU A 160 43.54 24.36 30.22
CA LEU A 160 44.33 25.59 30.14
C LEU A 160 45.77 25.21 29.79
N GLN A 161 46.13 25.24 28.51
CA GLN A 161 47.55 25.25 28.13
C GLN A 161 48.14 26.61 28.50
N ASN A 162 48.83 26.65 29.65
CA ASN A 162 49.72 27.75 29.98
C ASN A 162 50.91 27.73 29.03
N ASN A 163 51.03 28.78 28.22
CA ASN A 163 52.25 29.14 27.53
C ASN A 163 53.31 29.56 28.57
N ALA A 164 54.30 28.71 28.80
CA ALA A 164 55.58 29.13 29.39
C ALA A 164 56.71 28.23 28.88
N HIS A 165 57.46 28.79 27.92
CA HIS A 165 58.89 28.66 27.65
C HIS A 165 59.62 27.29 27.69
N ASN A 166 60.21 26.98 26.53
CA ASN A 166 61.38 26.14 26.26
C ASN A 166 62.24 25.72 27.48
N ALA A 167 62.48 24.43 27.64
CA ALA A 167 63.79 23.79 27.36
C ALA A 167 63.88 22.36 27.93
N LEU A 168 64.76 21.58 27.28
CA LEU A 168 65.44 20.37 27.76
C LEU A 168 64.73 19.00 27.65
N LYS A 169 65.19 18.30 26.61
CA LYS A 169 65.85 16.99 26.67
C LYS A 169 65.02 15.73 27.01
N VAL A 170 65.02 14.86 25.99
CA VAL A 170 65.60 13.49 26.02
C VAL A 170 64.69 12.31 26.42
N HIS A 171 64.67 11.36 25.47
CA HIS A 171 64.51 9.91 25.54
C HIS A 171 63.19 9.25 26.00
N HIS A 172 62.67 8.48 25.02
CA HIS A 172 62.37 7.04 25.07
C HIS A 172 61.49 6.45 26.17
N SER A 173 60.54 5.65 25.67
CA SER A 173 60.10 4.36 26.23
C SER A 173 59.34 4.40 27.55
N LEU A 174 58.18 3.73 27.59
CA LEU A 174 57.85 2.67 28.56
C LEU A 174 56.46 2.12 28.15
N ARG A 175 56.38 0.88 27.68
CA ARG A 175 56.17 -0.34 28.49
C ARG A 175 54.86 -0.34 29.29
N LEU A 176 53.90 -1.06 28.71
CA LEU A 176 53.19 -2.20 29.30
C LEU A 176 53.35 -2.49 30.81
N SER A 177 52.18 -2.80 31.39
CA SER A 177 51.90 -3.70 32.53
C SER A 177 51.94 -3.04 33.92
N ARG A 178 51.02 -3.27 34.87
CA ARG A 178 50.22 -4.46 35.21
C ARG A 178 49.01 -4.10 36.10
N VAL A 179 47.93 -4.86 35.89
CA VAL A 179 47.13 -5.59 36.90
C VAL A 179 46.45 -4.79 38.02
N ILE A 180 45.12 -4.71 37.94
CA ILE A 180 44.27 -5.15 39.05
C ILE A 180 43.23 -6.11 38.48
N SER A 181 43.34 -7.35 38.94
CA SER A 181 42.40 -8.45 38.82
C SER A 181 41.26 -8.21 39.80
N THR A 182 40.01 -8.21 39.34
CA THR A 182 38.88 -8.75 40.10
C THR A 182 37.85 -9.32 39.13
N SER A 183 37.75 -10.64 39.22
CA SER A 183 36.72 -11.51 38.68
C SER A 183 35.31 -11.11 39.12
N THR A 184 34.38 -11.00 38.18
CA THR A 184 33.02 -11.55 38.32
C THR A 184 32.49 -11.87 36.93
N SER A 185 32.53 -13.16 36.61
CA SER A 185 31.82 -13.78 35.50
C SER A 185 30.31 -13.67 35.71
N THR A 186 29.59 -13.09 34.75
CA THR A 186 28.20 -13.42 34.50
C THR A 186 27.99 -13.45 33.00
N PHE A 187 28.26 -14.63 32.45
CA PHE A 187 27.94 -15.03 31.09
C PHE A 187 26.42 -14.92 30.87
N ILE A 188 25.97 -13.92 30.11
CA ILE A 188 24.74 -14.01 29.33
C ILE A 188 25.17 -14.24 27.88
N GLY A 189 25.33 -15.52 27.55
CA GLY A 189 25.59 -15.97 26.19
C GLY A 189 24.40 -15.64 25.30
N ARG A 190 24.46 -14.51 24.61
CA ARG A 190 23.57 -14.22 23.49
C ARG A 190 23.98 -15.16 22.35
N ARG A 191 23.30 -16.30 22.21
CA ARG A 191 23.38 -17.17 21.03
C ARG A 191 23.11 -16.30 19.80
N LYS A 192 24.15 -15.87 19.10
CA LYS A 192 24.06 -15.59 17.67
C LYS A 192 23.86 -16.97 17.04
N ASN A 193 22.63 -17.26 16.62
CA ASN A 193 22.40 -18.33 15.67
C ASN A 193 23.15 -17.93 14.39
N ASN A 194 24.39 -18.40 14.26
CA ASN A 194 25.02 -18.50 12.95
C ASN A 194 24.23 -19.57 12.19
N MET A 195 23.17 -19.15 11.49
CA MET A 195 22.72 -19.90 10.33
C MET A 195 23.88 -19.80 9.33
N SER A 196 24.65 -20.86 9.20
CA SER A 196 25.57 -21.04 8.08
C SER A 196 24.71 -21.15 6.82
N PHE A 197 24.53 -20.04 6.12
CA PHE A 197 23.99 -20.05 4.77
C PHE A 197 25.05 -20.64 3.86
N ASP A 198 24.65 -21.66 3.10
CA ASP A 198 25.46 -22.33 2.10
C ASP A 198 25.86 -21.35 0.99
N THR A 199 27.15 -20.99 0.93
CA THR A 199 27.74 -20.02 -0.01
C THR A 199 28.00 -20.59 -1.41
N THR A 200 27.56 -21.81 -1.69
CA THR A 200 27.85 -22.50 -2.96
C THR A 200 26.98 -22.04 -4.15
N HIS A 201 26.08 -21.07 -3.96
CA HIS A 201 25.10 -20.66 -4.96
C HIS A 201 24.93 -19.13 -5.12
N ASP A 202 26.00 -18.37 -4.99
CA ASP A 202 25.92 -16.91 -5.15
C ASP A 202 25.76 -16.52 -6.62
N VAL A 203 24.67 -15.79 -6.90
CA VAL A 203 24.40 -15.18 -8.20
C VAL A 203 25.50 -14.16 -8.47
N PRO A 204 26.26 -14.28 -9.59
CA PRO A 204 27.34 -13.35 -9.86
C PRO A 204 26.84 -11.91 -9.95
N PHE A 205 27.38 -11.05 -9.09
CA PHE A 205 27.07 -9.63 -9.12
C PHE A 205 27.72 -8.97 -10.36
N PRO A 206 26.98 -8.18 -11.15
CA PRO A 206 27.53 -7.56 -12.35
C PRO A 206 28.40 -6.35 -11.96
N ILE A 207 29.72 -6.56 -11.88
CA ILE A 207 30.69 -5.52 -11.52
C ILE A 207 31.00 -4.59 -12.71
N THR A 208 30.80 -5.07 -13.94
CA THR A 208 31.06 -4.28 -15.15
C THR A 208 30.04 -3.16 -15.30
N VAL A 209 30.50 -1.92 -15.28
CA VAL A 209 29.71 -0.71 -15.49
C VAL A 209 30.09 -0.01 -16.79
N ASP A 210 29.10 0.62 -17.42
CA ASP A 210 29.30 1.43 -18.61
C ASP A 210 29.35 2.92 -18.28
N THR A 211 30.55 3.38 -17.96
CA THR A 211 30.80 4.78 -17.61
C THR A 211 30.48 5.75 -18.75
N ALA A 212 30.53 5.30 -20.01
CA ALA A 212 30.17 6.12 -21.16
C ALA A 212 28.66 6.42 -21.22
N LEU A 213 27.83 5.53 -20.65
CA LEU A 213 26.39 5.75 -20.48
C LEU A 213 26.03 6.41 -19.15
N GLY A 214 27.03 6.72 -18.32
CA GLY A 214 26.88 7.39 -17.04
C GLY A 214 26.68 6.46 -15.84
N GLU A 215 26.92 5.15 -15.98
CA GLU A 215 26.86 4.25 -14.81
C GLU A 215 28.04 4.47 -13.86
N VAL A 216 27.75 4.33 -12.58
CA VAL A 216 28.71 4.42 -11.49
C VAL A 216 28.49 3.25 -10.55
N LEU A 217 29.56 2.54 -10.21
CA LEU A 217 29.50 1.45 -9.23
C LEU A 217 29.56 2.04 -7.81
N HIS A 218 28.56 1.76 -6.98
CA HIS A 218 28.56 2.18 -5.59
C HIS A 218 29.48 1.28 -4.73
N PRO A 219 30.13 1.81 -3.68
CA PRO A 219 30.88 0.99 -2.75
C PRO A 219 29.97 -0.04 -2.05
N ASN A 220 30.39 -1.31 -2.01
CA ASN A 220 29.66 -2.43 -1.39
C ASN A 220 28.30 -2.76 -2.02
N GLU A 221 28.04 -2.34 -3.25
CA GLU A 221 26.78 -2.62 -3.95
C GLU A 221 26.48 -4.13 -4.07
N ASP A 222 27.54 -4.94 -4.24
CA ASP A 222 27.49 -6.40 -4.22
C ASP A 222 26.95 -6.96 -2.90
N LYS A 223 27.46 -6.45 -1.77
CA LYS A 223 27.02 -6.86 -0.43
C LYS A 223 25.58 -6.45 -0.19
N PHE A 224 25.21 -5.24 -0.58
CA PHE A 224 23.85 -4.73 -0.45
C PHE A 224 22.85 -5.59 -1.23
N ALA A 225 23.17 -5.97 -2.46
CA ALA A 225 22.33 -6.87 -3.26
C ALA A 225 22.14 -8.24 -2.58
N THR A 226 23.22 -8.80 -2.02
CA THR A 226 23.16 -10.07 -1.27
C THR A 226 22.36 -9.94 0.04
N GLU A 227 22.49 -8.83 0.77
CA GLU A 227 21.71 -8.58 1.99
C GLU A 227 20.21 -8.46 1.70
N ILE A 228 19.83 -7.78 0.61
CA ILE A 228 18.44 -7.72 0.15
C ILE A 228 17.93 -9.14 -0.18
N ALA A 229 18.71 -9.89 -0.96
CA ALA A 229 18.34 -11.24 -1.37
C ALA A 229 18.12 -12.17 -0.15
N ASN A 230 19.00 -12.10 0.85
CA ASN A 230 18.90 -12.86 2.09
C ASN A 230 17.68 -12.45 2.93
N ALA A 231 17.39 -11.15 3.04
CA ALA A 231 16.23 -10.66 3.78
C ALA A 231 14.91 -11.12 3.15
N ILE A 232 14.84 -11.13 1.82
CA ILE A 232 13.67 -11.61 1.08
C ILE A 232 13.53 -13.13 1.18
N GLU A 233 14.63 -13.89 1.01
CA GLU A 233 14.64 -15.35 1.18
C GLU A 233 14.11 -15.74 2.57
N ALA A 234 14.57 -15.08 3.63
CA ALA A 234 14.04 -15.27 4.98
C ALA A 234 12.54 -14.93 5.09
N SER A 235 12.05 -13.95 4.32
CA SER A 235 10.63 -13.64 4.28
C SER A 235 9.82 -14.75 3.60
N ILE A 236 10.28 -15.27 2.47
CA ILE A 236 9.61 -16.36 1.72
C ILE A 236 9.54 -17.62 2.59
N HIS A 237 10.62 -17.99 3.29
CA HIS A 237 10.60 -19.11 4.22
C HIS A 237 9.55 -18.93 5.34
N ARG A 238 9.33 -17.70 5.81
CA ARG A 238 8.30 -17.42 6.83
C ARG A 238 6.88 -17.41 6.29
N GLN A 239 6.67 -17.24 4.98
CA GLN A 239 5.35 -17.38 4.37
C GLN A 239 4.87 -18.84 4.41
N VAL A 240 5.80 -19.80 4.28
CA VAL A 240 5.52 -21.25 4.23
C VAL A 240 5.74 -21.98 5.55
N GLU A 241 5.81 -21.25 6.67
CA GLU A 241 5.88 -21.89 8.00
C GLU A 241 4.60 -22.69 8.29
N PRO A 242 4.67 -23.79 9.07
CA PRO A 242 3.50 -24.59 9.41
C PRO A 242 2.34 -23.75 9.96
N GLY A 243 1.17 -23.85 9.32
CA GLY A 243 -0.03 -23.08 9.67
C GLY A 243 -0.23 -21.77 8.91
N LYS A 244 0.57 -21.49 7.87
CA LYS A 244 0.40 -20.35 6.94
C LYS A 244 0.11 -20.84 5.51
N GLU A 245 0.88 -20.40 4.52
CA GLU A 245 0.71 -20.75 3.11
C GLU A 245 1.38 -22.10 2.78
N GLU A 246 0.74 -22.93 1.97
CA GLU A 246 1.32 -24.19 1.49
C GLU A 246 2.34 -23.99 0.36
N VAL A 247 2.24 -22.87 -0.36
CA VAL A 247 3.03 -22.57 -1.56
C VAL A 247 3.82 -21.28 -1.35
N ALA A 248 5.11 -21.31 -1.64
CA ALA A 248 5.92 -20.10 -1.67
C ALA A 248 5.45 -19.18 -2.79
N ARG A 249 5.07 -17.96 -2.43
CA ARG A 249 4.65 -16.91 -3.36
C ARG A 249 5.78 -15.91 -3.60
N ARG A 250 5.52 -14.93 -4.46
CA ARG A 250 6.44 -13.82 -4.68
C ARG A 250 6.44 -12.91 -3.45
N ASP A 251 7.58 -12.33 -3.13
CA ASP A 251 7.76 -11.44 -1.98
C ASP A 251 6.98 -10.13 -2.14
N VAL A 252 6.86 -9.66 -3.38
CA VAL A 252 5.97 -8.59 -3.82
C VAL A 252 5.33 -8.99 -5.14
N HIS A 253 4.22 -8.37 -5.49
CA HIS A 253 3.42 -8.76 -6.65
C HIS A 253 2.91 -10.21 -6.55
N ALA A 254 2.51 -10.65 -5.34
CA ALA A 254 2.05 -12.00 -5.09
C ALA A 254 0.80 -12.35 -5.92
N LYS A 255 -0.21 -11.47 -5.91
CA LYS A 255 -1.45 -11.65 -6.69
C LYS A 255 -1.24 -11.27 -8.16
N ALA A 256 -1.45 -12.23 -9.06
CA ALA A 256 -1.65 -11.93 -10.47
C ALA A 256 -3.08 -11.41 -10.69
N THR A 257 -3.20 -10.23 -11.30
CA THR A 257 -4.47 -9.69 -11.77
C THR A 257 -4.89 -10.35 -13.08
N GLY A 258 -3.94 -10.83 -13.89
CA GLY A 258 -4.24 -11.59 -15.11
C GLY A 258 -2.96 -12.10 -15.74
N ILE A 259 -3.01 -13.33 -16.27
CA ILE A 259 -1.96 -13.92 -17.11
C ILE A 259 -2.53 -14.06 -18.51
N LEU A 260 -1.85 -13.50 -19.51
CA LEU A 260 -2.38 -13.39 -20.86
C LEU A 260 -1.32 -13.76 -21.90
N LYS A 261 -1.74 -14.32 -23.03
CA LYS A 261 -0.92 -14.42 -24.25
C LYS A 261 -1.12 -13.16 -25.10
N ALA A 262 -0.06 -12.72 -25.76
CA ALA A 262 -0.09 -11.55 -26.62
C ALA A 262 0.91 -11.68 -27.78
N GLU A 263 0.73 -10.84 -28.80
CA GLU A 263 1.69 -10.68 -29.89
C GLU A 263 2.39 -9.33 -29.73
N PHE A 264 3.72 -9.34 -29.74
CA PHE A 264 4.57 -8.16 -29.76
C PHE A 264 5.12 -7.95 -31.16
N LYS A 265 4.62 -6.93 -31.86
CA LYS A 265 4.98 -6.64 -33.26
C LYS A 265 5.82 -5.38 -33.33
N VAL A 266 7.06 -5.50 -33.77
CA VAL A 266 7.95 -4.36 -34.03
C VAL A 266 7.48 -3.62 -35.27
N ASP A 267 7.39 -2.30 -35.19
CA ASP A 267 6.92 -1.49 -36.30
C ASP A 267 7.91 -1.53 -37.46
N GLU A 268 7.41 -1.45 -38.70
CA GLU A 268 8.25 -1.47 -39.90
C GLU A 268 9.09 -0.20 -40.05
N ASN A 269 8.56 0.93 -39.55
CA ASN A 269 9.13 2.26 -39.72
C ASN A 269 9.64 2.83 -38.39
N ILE A 270 10.60 2.15 -37.77
CA ILE A 270 11.28 2.65 -36.57
C ILE A 270 12.56 3.43 -36.91
N PRO A 271 12.93 4.47 -36.15
CA PRO A 271 14.20 5.15 -36.32
C PRO A 271 15.38 4.17 -36.25
N ALA A 272 16.32 4.24 -37.19
CA ALA A 272 17.45 3.30 -37.29
C ALA A 272 18.29 3.19 -36.01
N ARG A 273 18.38 4.27 -35.22
CA ARG A 273 19.06 4.26 -33.90
C ARG A 273 18.43 3.29 -32.90
N PHE A 274 17.13 3.01 -33.01
CA PHE A 274 16.39 2.11 -32.13
C PHE A 274 16.23 0.70 -32.69
N ALA A 275 16.57 0.46 -33.96
CA ALA A 275 16.51 -0.85 -34.60
C ALA A 275 17.66 -1.77 -34.12
N LYS A 276 17.65 -2.13 -32.83
CA LYS A 276 18.69 -2.89 -32.15
C LYS A 276 18.10 -3.99 -31.27
N GLY A 277 18.81 -5.11 -31.13
CA GLY A 277 18.39 -6.25 -30.31
C GLY A 277 17.08 -6.86 -30.82
N ILE A 278 16.04 -6.86 -29.98
CA ILE A 278 14.71 -7.37 -30.34
C ILE A 278 13.91 -6.44 -31.25
N PHE A 279 14.32 -5.18 -31.42
CA PHE A 279 13.63 -4.22 -32.29
C PHE A 279 14.06 -4.39 -33.75
N VAL A 280 13.80 -5.56 -34.32
CA VAL A 280 14.00 -5.82 -35.75
C VAL A 280 12.74 -5.38 -36.50
N PRO A 281 12.80 -4.39 -37.41
CA PRO A 281 11.62 -3.86 -38.09
C PRO A 281 10.73 -4.95 -38.71
N GLY A 282 9.43 -4.92 -38.42
CA GLY A 282 8.45 -5.88 -38.93
C GLY A 282 8.45 -7.26 -38.26
N LYS A 283 9.34 -7.52 -37.30
CA LYS A 283 9.39 -8.81 -36.58
C LYS A 283 8.26 -8.90 -35.54
N SER A 284 7.57 -10.04 -35.52
CA SER A 284 6.63 -10.41 -34.46
C SER A 284 7.24 -11.43 -33.50
N TYR A 285 6.89 -11.32 -32.22
CA TYR A 285 7.21 -12.24 -31.14
C TYR A 285 5.94 -12.59 -30.38
N ASP A 286 5.77 -13.86 -30.00
CA ASP A 286 4.75 -14.23 -29.03
C ASP A 286 5.19 -13.80 -27.64
N ALA A 287 4.24 -13.50 -26.76
CA ALA A 287 4.51 -13.00 -25.42
C ALA A 287 3.56 -13.58 -24.39
N ILE A 288 4.09 -13.83 -23.18
CA ILE A 288 3.30 -14.11 -21.98
C ILE A 288 3.36 -12.89 -21.07
N LEU A 289 2.19 -12.39 -20.68
CA LEU A 289 2.00 -11.19 -19.89
C LEU A 289 1.55 -11.55 -18.49
N ARG A 290 2.00 -10.79 -17.49
CA ARG A 290 1.53 -10.86 -16.11
C ARG A 290 1.22 -9.47 -15.59
N PHE A 291 -0.05 -9.21 -15.32
CA PHE A 291 -0.53 -8.05 -14.57
C PHE A 291 -0.60 -8.42 -13.09
N SER A 292 -0.26 -7.48 -12.19
CA SER A 292 -0.25 -7.75 -10.74
C SER A 292 -0.44 -6.50 -9.89
N ASN A 293 -0.86 -6.66 -8.63
CA ASN A 293 -0.72 -5.64 -7.58
C ASN A 293 0.72 -5.62 -7.06
N ALA A 294 1.11 -4.74 -6.13
CA ALA A 294 2.45 -4.70 -5.56
C ALA A 294 2.53 -5.30 -4.13
N SER A 295 1.46 -5.96 -3.68
CA SER A 295 1.38 -6.55 -2.33
C SER A 295 2.17 -7.86 -2.19
N GLU A 296 2.58 -8.16 -0.97
CA GLU A 296 3.12 -9.46 -0.55
C GLU A 296 2.00 -10.50 -0.34
N ASP A 297 0.75 -10.05 -0.20
CA ASP A 297 -0.43 -10.89 0.03
C ASP A 297 -1.12 -11.25 -1.30
N VAL A 298 -1.30 -12.55 -1.53
CA VAL A 298 -1.99 -13.09 -2.72
C VAL A 298 -3.50 -12.82 -2.70
N HIS A 299 -4.07 -12.62 -1.51
CA HIS A 299 -5.49 -12.34 -1.30
C HIS A 299 -5.80 -10.83 -1.25
N GLU A 300 -4.80 -9.98 -1.47
CA GLU A 300 -4.98 -8.53 -1.41
C GLU A 300 -6.06 -8.06 -2.39
N SER A 301 -7.02 -7.30 -1.86
CA SER A 301 -8.14 -6.77 -2.62
C SER A 301 -7.67 -5.75 -3.67
N ASP A 302 -8.19 -5.85 -4.89
CA ASP A 302 -7.92 -4.91 -5.96
C ASP A 302 -8.36 -3.47 -5.61
N THR A 303 -9.31 -3.33 -4.67
CA THR A 303 -9.83 -2.04 -4.19
C THR A 303 -8.82 -1.23 -3.36
N ARG A 304 -7.76 -1.89 -2.88
CA ARG A 304 -6.67 -1.23 -2.16
C ARG A 304 -5.90 -0.30 -3.09
N GLN A 305 -5.47 0.83 -2.53
CA GLN A 305 -4.54 1.73 -3.23
C GLN A 305 -3.15 1.09 -3.26
N ASP A 306 -2.58 0.94 -4.45
CA ASP A 306 -1.26 0.35 -4.62
C ASP A 306 -0.66 0.65 -6.01
N GLY A 307 0.63 0.35 -6.18
CA GLY A 307 1.29 0.23 -7.47
C GLY A 307 0.82 -1.01 -8.24
N ARG A 308 0.91 -0.96 -9.57
CA ARG A 308 0.56 -2.08 -10.44
C ARG A 308 1.78 -2.51 -11.25
N GLY A 309 2.04 -3.82 -11.25
CA GLY A 309 3.12 -4.43 -12.01
C GLY A 309 2.63 -4.96 -13.34
N PHE A 310 3.48 -4.83 -14.35
CA PHE A 310 3.35 -5.46 -15.65
C PHE A 310 4.66 -6.16 -15.99
N ALA A 311 4.61 -7.46 -16.20
CA ALA A 311 5.75 -8.22 -16.71
C ALA A 311 5.39 -8.87 -18.04
N MET A 312 6.35 -8.91 -18.95
CA MET A 312 6.20 -9.49 -20.28
C MET A 312 7.42 -10.36 -20.57
N LYS A 313 7.19 -11.61 -20.95
CA LYS A 313 8.20 -12.53 -21.45
C LYS A 313 7.96 -12.75 -22.93
N LEU A 314 8.87 -12.27 -23.77
CA LEU A 314 8.89 -12.54 -25.20
C LEU A 314 9.44 -13.95 -25.43
N LEU A 315 8.82 -14.66 -26.37
CA LEU A 315 9.19 -15.99 -26.79
C LEU A 315 9.96 -15.92 -28.12
N ASN A 316 10.73 -16.96 -28.43
CA ASN A 316 11.46 -17.10 -29.69
C ASN A 316 12.44 -15.93 -29.97
N VAL A 317 13.11 -15.45 -28.92
CA VAL A 317 14.20 -14.48 -28.96
C VAL A 317 15.53 -15.24 -28.88
N PRO A 318 16.16 -15.62 -30.00
CA PRO A 318 17.43 -16.34 -29.98
C PRO A 318 18.58 -15.42 -29.52
N GLY A 319 19.69 -16.04 -29.11
CA GLY A 319 20.93 -15.35 -28.74
C GLY A 319 21.20 -15.37 -27.24
N PRO A 320 22.49 -15.29 -26.84
CA PRO A 320 22.91 -15.50 -25.46
C PRO A 320 22.31 -14.45 -24.52
N LYS A 321 21.72 -14.90 -23.41
CA LYS A 321 21.20 -14.02 -22.35
C LYS A 321 22.30 -13.57 -21.41
N LEU A 322 22.09 -12.42 -20.79
CA LEU A 322 22.98 -11.86 -19.76
C LEU A 322 22.88 -12.57 -18.41
N LEU A 323 21.87 -13.42 -18.24
CA LEU A 323 21.65 -14.22 -17.04
C LEU A 323 22.27 -15.61 -17.25
N ASP A 324 23.26 -15.96 -16.44
CA ASP A 324 24.06 -17.17 -16.63
C ASP A 324 23.24 -18.47 -16.48
N SER A 325 22.20 -18.46 -15.64
CA SER A 325 21.30 -19.60 -15.41
C SER A 325 20.52 -19.99 -16.67
N ASP A 326 20.19 -19.02 -17.51
CA ASP A 326 19.31 -19.17 -18.66
C ASP A 326 19.98 -18.66 -19.94
N LYS A 327 21.32 -18.79 -20.01
CA LYS A 327 22.15 -18.21 -21.07
C LYS A 327 21.70 -18.60 -22.48
N GLU A 328 21.28 -19.85 -22.66
CA GLU A 328 20.83 -20.40 -23.94
C GLU A 328 19.31 -20.40 -24.13
N ALA A 329 18.56 -19.79 -23.21
CA ALA A 329 17.12 -19.70 -23.34
C ALA A 329 16.73 -18.83 -24.56
N THR A 330 15.56 -19.10 -25.13
CA THR A 330 15.04 -18.38 -26.30
C THR A 330 13.97 -17.36 -25.92
N THR A 331 14.05 -16.80 -24.71
CA THR A 331 13.06 -15.85 -24.16
C THR A 331 13.72 -14.54 -23.73
N GLN A 332 12.95 -13.45 -23.59
CA GLN A 332 13.43 -12.18 -23.04
C GLN A 332 12.38 -11.50 -22.17
N ASP A 333 12.79 -10.94 -21.04
CA ASP A 333 11.88 -10.36 -20.06
C ASP A 333 11.91 -8.82 -20.04
N PHE A 334 10.73 -8.25 -19.85
CA PHE A 334 10.53 -6.86 -19.47
C PHE A 334 9.71 -6.81 -18.17
N VAL A 335 10.18 -6.04 -17.20
CA VAL A 335 9.51 -5.89 -15.90
C VAL A 335 9.27 -4.40 -15.65
N MET A 336 7.99 -4.02 -15.57
CA MET A 336 7.52 -2.65 -15.54
C MET A 336 6.51 -2.42 -14.40
N ILE A 337 6.31 -1.16 -14.05
CA ILE A 337 5.34 -0.70 -13.06
C ILE A 337 4.55 0.49 -13.59
N ASN A 338 3.37 0.78 -13.05
CA ASN A 338 2.52 1.89 -13.49
C ASN A 338 2.95 3.29 -12.99
N LYS A 339 4.26 3.48 -12.72
CA LYS A 339 4.84 4.72 -12.23
C LYS A 339 6.19 4.96 -12.94
N PRO A 340 6.51 6.19 -13.36
CA PRO A 340 7.71 6.48 -14.15
C PRO A 340 9.03 6.52 -13.34
N PHE A 341 8.94 6.31 -12.03
CA PHE A 341 10.06 6.33 -11.09
C PHE A 341 9.98 5.12 -10.14
N PHE A 342 11.09 4.81 -9.49
CA PHE A 342 11.24 3.78 -8.47
C PHE A 342 11.46 4.42 -7.08
N PHE A 343 11.40 3.64 -6.00
CA PHE A 343 11.45 4.21 -4.65
C PHE A 343 12.85 4.48 -4.11
N ALA A 344 13.86 3.78 -4.65
CA ALA A 344 15.22 3.85 -4.18
C ALA A 344 16.16 3.95 -5.36
N SER A 345 17.17 4.82 -5.23
CA SER A 345 18.33 4.92 -6.13
C SER A 345 19.65 4.67 -5.39
N ASP A 346 19.57 4.61 -4.07
CA ASP A 346 20.67 4.35 -3.16
C ASP A 346 20.56 2.90 -2.68
N PRO A 347 21.53 2.02 -3.01
CA PRO A 347 21.51 0.61 -2.63
C PRO A 347 21.44 0.39 -1.12
N GLU A 348 22.07 1.24 -0.30
CA GLU A 348 22.06 1.10 1.16
C GLU A 348 20.65 1.36 1.71
N LYS A 349 20.01 2.44 1.25
CA LYS A 349 18.61 2.73 1.61
C LYS A 349 17.65 1.66 1.10
N TYR A 350 17.93 1.11 -0.07
CA TYR A 350 17.14 0.01 -0.62
C TYR A 350 17.19 -1.22 0.30
N VAL A 351 18.39 -1.61 0.76
CA VAL A 351 18.57 -2.70 1.74
C VAL A 351 17.79 -2.41 3.02
N GLU A 352 17.95 -1.21 3.58
CA GLU A 352 17.32 -0.88 4.86
C GLU A 352 15.79 -0.92 4.77
N VAL A 353 15.21 -0.45 3.67
CA VAL A 353 13.76 -0.49 3.46
C VAL A 353 13.26 -1.90 3.24
N VAL A 354 13.92 -2.68 2.37
CA VAL A 354 13.50 -4.06 2.11
C VAL A 354 13.67 -4.92 3.34
N SER A 355 14.81 -4.87 4.03
CA SER A 355 15.04 -5.65 5.24
C SER A 355 14.01 -5.34 6.34
N LYS A 356 13.62 -4.08 6.50
CA LYS A 356 12.56 -3.68 7.45
C LYS A 356 11.19 -4.14 7.00
N ASN A 357 10.87 -4.04 5.71
CA ASN A 357 9.60 -4.52 5.16
C ASN A 357 9.48 -6.05 5.30
N SER A 358 10.54 -6.76 4.95
CA SER A 358 10.68 -8.21 5.03
C SER A 358 11.03 -8.71 6.44
N SER A 359 11.02 -7.87 7.49
CA SER A 359 11.40 -8.29 8.84
C SER A 359 10.30 -9.04 9.60
N GLY A 360 9.04 -8.96 9.15
CA GLY A 360 7.86 -9.41 9.89
C GLY A 360 7.61 -8.65 11.22
N SER A 361 8.43 -7.67 11.56
CA SER A 361 8.26 -6.83 12.74
C SER A 361 7.51 -5.56 12.37
N VAL A 362 6.30 -5.39 12.89
CA VAL A 362 5.50 -4.16 12.72
C VAL A 362 6.27 -2.93 13.20
N LEU A 363 7.02 -3.06 14.30
CA LEU A 363 7.84 -1.97 14.83
C LEU A 363 8.93 -1.53 13.84
N GLN A 364 9.60 -2.47 13.17
CA GLN A 364 10.60 -2.15 12.15
C GLN A 364 9.96 -1.52 10.91
N LYS A 365 8.81 -2.04 10.44
CA LYS A 365 8.01 -1.45 9.35
C LYS A 365 7.65 0.02 9.64
N LEU A 366 7.28 0.35 10.88
CA LEU A 366 6.98 1.72 11.31
C LEU A 366 8.20 2.66 11.28
N THR A 367 9.43 2.14 11.22
CA THR A 367 10.64 2.97 11.12
C THR A 367 11.04 3.37 9.70
N ILE A 368 10.42 2.77 8.67
CA ILE A 368 10.73 3.02 7.25
C ILE A 368 10.64 4.51 6.86
N PRO A 369 9.65 5.31 7.32
CA PRO A 369 9.62 6.74 7.00
C PRO A 369 10.86 7.51 7.49
N PHE A 370 11.51 7.05 8.57
CA PHE A 370 12.71 7.70 9.10
C PHE A 370 13.98 7.33 8.31
N THR A 371 14.01 6.18 7.63
CA THR A 371 15.15 5.76 6.79
C THR A 371 15.16 6.51 5.46
N LEU A 372 13.97 6.62 4.87
CA LEU A 372 13.77 7.26 3.58
C LEU A 372 13.87 8.79 3.64
N GLY A 373 13.69 9.38 4.81
CA GLY A 373 13.48 10.82 4.98
C GLY A 373 12.20 11.30 4.26
N LEU A 374 11.95 12.62 4.27
CA LEU A 374 10.71 13.16 3.71
C LEU A 374 10.56 12.87 2.21
N ARG A 375 11.61 13.11 1.41
CA ARG A 375 11.57 12.90 -0.05
C ARG A 375 11.29 11.44 -0.40
N GLY A 376 12.05 10.50 0.18
CA GLY A 376 11.86 9.07 -0.08
C GLY A 376 10.51 8.55 0.42
N THR A 377 10.01 9.05 1.55
CA THR A 377 8.68 8.68 2.07
C THR A 377 7.58 9.13 1.12
N LEU A 378 7.67 10.36 0.59
CA LEU A 378 6.72 10.85 -0.41
C LEU A 378 6.76 10.01 -1.70
N ILE A 379 7.94 9.57 -2.14
CA ILE A 379 8.08 8.71 -3.31
C ILE A 379 7.43 7.35 -3.06
N VAL A 380 7.74 6.68 -1.95
CA VAL A 380 7.11 5.40 -1.57
C VAL A 380 5.60 5.54 -1.46
N GLN A 381 5.11 6.62 -0.83
CA GLN A 381 3.69 6.91 -0.77
C GLN A 381 3.10 7.06 -2.18
N LYS A 382 3.74 7.82 -3.07
CA LYS A 382 3.27 7.99 -4.47
C LYS A 382 3.29 6.69 -5.27
N LEU A 383 4.19 5.76 -4.98
CA LEU A 383 4.21 4.42 -5.59
C LEU A 383 3.09 3.53 -5.06
N ALA A 384 2.88 3.54 -3.74
CA ALA A 384 1.88 2.72 -3.05
C ALA A 384 0.47 3.36 -3.06
N THR A 385 0.28 4.50 -3.74
CA THR A 385 -1.01 5.18 -3.87
C THR A 385 -1.46 5.26 -5.32
N GLY A 386 -2.76 5.13 -5.51
CA GLY A 386 -3.39 5.08 -6.82
C GLY A 386 -4.42 3.96 -6.88
N ARG A 387 -5.55 4.27 -7.50
CA ARG A 387 -6.53 3.28 -7.94
C ARG A 387 -6.61 3.37 -9.45
N ILE A 388 -6.80 2.23 -10.08
CA ILE A 388 -6.98 2.12 -11.52
C ILE A 388 -8.36 1.52 -11.76
N ALA A 389 -9.08 1.99 -12.78
CA ALA A 389 -10.35 1.37 -13.14
C ALA A 389 -10.11 0.07 -13.91
N ASN A 390 -9.12 0.09 -14.81
CA ASN A 390 -8.85 -1.00 -15.73
C ASN A 390 -7.32 -1.12 -15.98
N PRO A 391 -6.71 -2.32 -15.84
CA PRO A 391 -5.29 -2.52 -16.12
C PRO A 391 -4.86 -2.19 -17.55
N PHE A 392 -5.80 -2.20 -18.51
CA PHE A 392 -5.56 -1.87 -19.91
C PHE A 392 -5.60 -0.38 -20.25
N GLN A 393 -5.91 0.48 -19.29
CA GLN A 393 -6.05 1.93 -19.50
C GLN A 393 -4.96 2.75 -18.80
N VAL A 394 -3.90 2.09 -18.32
CA VAL A 394 -2.79 2.73 -17.63
C VAL A 394 -1.47 2.47 -18.36
N GLN A 395 -0.57 3.44 -18.28
CA GLN A 395 0.77 3.34 -18.82
C GLN A 395 1.70 2.65 -17.82
N TYR A 396 2.53 1.75 -18.33
CA TYR A 396 3.58 1.06 -17.56
C TYR A 396 4.95 1.56 -17.99
N TYR A 397 5.89 1.56 -17.06
CA TYR A 397 7.24 2.06 -17.23
C TYR A 397 8.22 1.06 -16.67
N SER A 398 9.34 0.89 -17.36
CA SER A 398 10.53 0.25 -16.80
C SER A 398 11.01 0.93 -15.52
N ALA A 399 10.76 2.25 -15.36
CA ALA A 399 11.18 3.14 -14.26
C ALA A 399 12.71 3.30 -14.09
N VAL A 400 13.48 2.29 -14.47
CA VAL A 400 14.94 2.24 -14.46
C VAL A 400 15.49 2.12 -15.89
N PRO A 401 16.71 2.61 -16.15
CA PRO A 401 17.26 2.67 -17.50
C PRO A 401 17.87 1.35 -17.97
N TYR A 402 17.97 1.22 -19.29
CA TYR A 402 18.53 0.08 -20.01
C TYR A 402 19.46 0.59 -21.11
N GLN A 403 20.45 -0.19 -21.45
CA GLN A 403 21.24 -0.03 -22.64
C GLN A 403 20.38 -0.43 -23.84
N LEU A 404 20.55 0.27 -24.96
CA LEU A 404 20.01 -0.09 -26.25
C LEU A 404 21.14 -0.14 -27.29
N GLY A 405 21.51 -1.36 -27.67
CA GLY A 405 22.60 -1.66 -28.59
C GLY A 405 23.90 -2.12 -27.91
N VAL A 406 24.90 -2.40 -28.73
CA VAL A 406 26.26 -2.79 -28.31
C VAL A 406 27.30 -1.93 -29.06
N GLY A 407 28.53 -1.89 -28.55
CA GLY A 407 29.62 -1.12 -29.19
C GLY A 407 29.40 0.40 -29.13
N GLU A 408 30.02 1.15 -30.04
CA GLU A 408 30.05 2.63 -29.98
C GLU A 408 28.69 3.30 -30.20
N GLY A 409 27.73 2.62 -30.85
CA GLY A 409 26.40 3.17 -31.13
C GLY A 409 25.36 2.93 -30.03
N ARG A 410 25.75 2.38 -28.88
CA ARG A 410 24.83 2.07 -27.77
C ARG A 410 24.39 3.34 -27.04
N GLU A 411 23.16 3.33 -26.54
CA GLU A 411 22.57 4.47 -25.84
C GLU A 411 21.80 4.01 -24.60
N ALA A 412 21.61 4.91 -23.63
CA ALA A 412 20.79 4.64 -22.46
C ALA A 412 19.33 5.06 -22.75
N VAL A 413 18.38 4.19 -22.43
CA VAL A 413 16.95 4.39 -22.68
C VAL A 413 16.11 3.92 -21.50
N LYS A 414 14.88 4.44 -21.38
CA LYS A 414 13.81 3.82 -20.58
C LYS A 414 12.75 3.26 -21.52
N TYR A 415 12.17 2.12 -21.15
CA TYR A 415 11.04 1.53 -21.85
C TYR A 415 9.71 1.91 -21.20
N SER A 416 8.66 2.04 -22.00
CA SER A 416 7.29 2.23 -21.52
C SER A 416 6.28 1.52 -22.40
N LEU A 417 5.14 1.14 -21.82
CA LEU A 417 4.01 0.54 -22.50
C LEU A 417 2.78 1.42 -22.28
N LYS A 418 2.32 2.10 -23.32
CA LYS A 418 1.21 3.08 -23.27
C LYS A 418 -0.02 2.53 -23.99
N PRO A 419 -1.22 2.56 -23.39
CA PRO A 419 -2.42 2.08 -24.08
C PRO A 419 -2.69 2.92 -25.32
N VAL A 420 -3.11 2.27 -26.41
CA VAL A 420 -3.51 2.97 -27.66
C VAL A 420 -4.82 3.73 -27.47
N SER A 421 -5.71 3.21 -26.62
CA SER A 421 -7.00 3.85 -26.33
C SER A 421 -6.87 4.95 -25.28
N ASP A 422 -7.47 6.09 -25.58
CA ASP A 422 -7.65 7.21 -24.64
C ASP A 422 -8.88 7.05 -23.74
N GLN A 423 -9.66 5.97 -23.91
CA GLN A 423 -10.80 5.69 -23.05
C GLN A 423 -10.35 5.51 -21.60
N ARG A 424 -11.08 6.15 -20.68
CA ARG A 424 -10.88 6.04 -19.23
C ARG A 424 -12.20 5.72 -18.56
N ASP A 425 -12.28 4.53 -17.99
CA ASP A 425 -13.45 4.10 -17.23
C ASP A 425 -13.41 4.70 -15.82
N PRO A 426 -14.56 5.01 -15.21
CA PRO A 426 -14.62 5.45 -13.82
C PRO A 426 -14.22 4.30 -12.88
N ILE A 427 -13.53 4.62 -11.79
CA ILE A 427 -13.19 3.64 -10.76
C ILE A 427 -14.50 3.24 -10.03
N PRO A 428 -14.85 1.95 -9.94
CA PRO A 428 -16.09 1.52 -9.30
C PRO A 428 -16.12 1.89 -7.80
N HIS A 429 -17.25 2.38 -7.30
CA HIS A 429 -17.43 2.74 -5.89
C HIS A 429 -17.59 1.51 -4.97
N HIS A 430 -18.20 0.44 -5.47
CA HIS A 430 -18.41 -0.83 -4.76
C HIS A 430 -17.90 -1.98 -5.64
N ALA A 431 -16.58 -2.06 -5.78
CA ALA A 431 -15.94 -3.12 -6.56
C ALA A 431 -15.72 -4.38 -5.69
N GLY A 432 -15.83 -5.56 -6.32
CA GLY A 432 -15.42 -6.81 -5.70
C GLY A 432 -13.90 -6.88 -5.49
N GLU A 433 -13.43 -7.85 -4.72
CA GLU A 433 -12.01 -7.99 -4.38
C GLU A 433 -11.09 -8.29 -5.58
N ASN A 434 -11.67 -8.79 -6.69
CA ASN A 434 -10.96 -9.16 -7.92
C ASN A 434 -11.43 -8.34 -9.13
N TYR A 435 -11.99 -7.14 -8.91
CA TYR A 435 -12.63 -6.38 -9.99
C TYR A 435 -11.68 -6.08 -11.16
N LEU A 436 -10.36 -5.95 -10.95
CA LEU A 436 -9.44 -5.66 -12.05
C LEU A 436 -9.27 -6.86 -12.97
N HIS A 437 -9.34 -8.07 -12.43
CA HIS A 437 -9.38 -9.29 -13.23
C HIS A 437 -10.68 -9.36 -14.06
N GLU A 438 -11.82 -9.01 -13.44
CA GLU A 438 -13.11 -8.91 -14.14
C GLU A 438 -13.09 -7.86 -15.26
N GLU A 439 -12.45 -6.70 -15.04
CA GLU A 439 -12.31 -5.66 -16.07
C GLU A 439 -11.39 -6.09 -17.22
N ILE A 440 -10.34 -6.88 -16.95
CA ILE A 440 -9.55 -7.54 -17.99
C ILE A 440 -10.45 -8.43 -18.86
N ARG A 441 -11.26 -9.31 -18.23
CA ARG A 441 -12.19 -10.21 -18.94
C ARG A 441 -13.16 -9.43 -19.83
N LYS A 442 -13.88 -8.46 -19.24
CA LYS A 442 -14.85 -7.61 -19.95
C LYS A 442 -14.23 -6.82 -21.11
N SER A 443 -12.97 -6.43 -20.98
CA SER A 443 -12.29 -5.68 -22.04
C SER A 443 -11.96 -6.56 -23.24
N LEU A 444 -11.50 -7.79 -23.00
CA LEU A 444 -11.16 -8.74 -24.06
C LEU A 444 -12.41 -9.32 -24.74
N GLU A 445 -13.55 -9.38 -24.06
CA GLU A 445 -14.85 -9.71 -24.69
C GLU A 445 -15.28 -8.67 -25.73
N LYS A 446 -14.86 -7.40 -25.58
CA LYS A 446 -15.18 -6.33 -26.53
C LYS A 446 -14.28 -6.33 -27.77
N GLY A 447 -13.10 -6.93 -27.69
CA GLY A 447 -12.17 -7.03 -28.81
C GLY A 447 -10.70 -6.90 -28.39
N ASP A 448 -9.85 -6.68 -29.39
CA ASP A 448 -8.40 -6.56 -29.19
C ASP A 448 -8.04 -5.35 -28.33
N VAL A 449 -7.13 -5.57 -27.37
CA VAL A 449 -6.48 -4.50 -26.61
C VAL A 449 -5.08 -4.28 -27.15
N LYS A 450 -4.72 -3.02 -27.39
CA LYS A 450 -3.42 -2.64 -27.97
C LYS A 450 -2.67 -1.65 -27.09
N PHE A 451 -1.37 -1.84 -27.00
CA PHE A 451 -0.45 -0.91 -26.37
C PHE A 451 0.69 -0.56 -27.32
N LYS A 452 1.12 0.69 -27.27
CA LYS A 452 2.36 1.17 -27.88
C LYS A 452 3.52 0.86 -26.95
N PHE A 453 4.54 0.20 -27.46
CA PHE A 453 5.81 0.04 -26.77
C PHE A 453 6.74 1.17 -27.19
N LEU A 454 7.22 1.91 -26.20
CA LEU A 454 7.90 3.17 -26.35
C LEU A 454 9.33 3.07 -25.80
N VAL A 455 10.25 3.76 -26.48
CA VAL A 455 11.64 3.96 -26.07
C VAL A 455 11.84 5.45 -25.77
N GLN A 456 12.37 5.75 -24.59
CA GLN A 456 12.69 7.11 -24.14
C GLN A 456 14.22 7.22 -24.02
N PRO A 457 14.92 7.83 -24.98
CA PRO A 457 16.36 7.98 -24.90
C PRO A 457 16.77 9.00 -23.83
N LYS A 458 17.88 8.73 -23.14
CA LYS A 458 18.52 9.68 -22.23
C LYS A 458 18.98 10.91 -23.01
N VAL A 459 18.63 12.10 -22.51
CA VAL A 459 19.04 13.40 -23.06
C VAL A 459 19.88 14.14 -22.02
N GLY A 460 20.95 14.80 -22.46
CA GLY A 460 21.81 15.63 -21.61
C GLY A 460 22.30 14.91 -20.34
N ASP A 461 22.13 15.58 -19.20
CA ASP A 461 22.64 15.15 -17.89
C ASP A 461 21.65 14.27 -17.10
N LEU A 462 20.56 13.81 -17.72
CA LEU A 462 19.62 12.89 -17.06
C LEU A 462 20.36 11.66 -16.51
N SER A 463 20.10 11.31 -15.25
CA SER A 463 20.87 10.26 -14.57
C SER A 463 20.40 8.85 -14.94
N VAL A 464 21.35 7.92 -15.08
CA VAL A 464 21.07 6.48 -15.17
C VAL A 464 21.08 5.76 -13.81
N GLU A 465 21.54 6.45 -12.76
CA GLU A 465 21.61 5.90 -11.40
C GLU A 465 20.42 6.38 -10.55
N ASP A 466 19.90 7.60 -10.79
CA ASP A 466 18.70 8.12 -10.10
C ASP A 466 17.41 7.61 -10.74
N SER A 467 16.91 6.51 -10.18
CA SER A 467 15.60 5.94 -10.45
C SER A 467 14.44 6.65 -9.74
N THR A 468 14.68 7.54 -8.78
CA THR A 468 13.60 8.22 -8.01
C THR A 468 13.00 9.42 -8.73
N THR A 469 13.64 9.86 -9.80
CA THR A 469 13.23 11.00 -10.61
C THR A 469 12.80 10.50 -12.00
N ALA A 470 11.62 10.90 -12.44
CA ALA A 470 11.16 10.61 -13.79
C ALA A 470 11.98 11.42 -14.80
N TRP A 471 12.16 10.87 -16.00
CA TRP A 471 12.63 11.68 -17.13
C TRP A 471 11.39 12.32 -17.74
N GLU A 472 11.26 13.64 -17.62
CA GLU A 472 10.09 14.36 -18.10
C GLU A 472 9.98 14.26 -19.63
N GLU A 473 8.76 14.05 -20.13
CA GLU A 473 8.52 13.75 -21.55
C GLU A 473 8.86 14.95 -22.45
N GLU A 474 8.76 16.17 -21.92
CA GLU A 474 9.14 17.41 -22.58
C GLU A 474 10.65 17.51 -22.85
N GLU A 475 11.48 16.93 -21.97
CA GLU A 475 12.94 16.92 -22.09
C GLU A 475 13.45 15.69 -22.85
N ALA A 476 12.83 14.53 -22.62
CA ALA A 476 13.16 13.26 -23.23
C ALA A 476 11.89 12.60 -23.79
N PRO A 477 11.54 12.83 -25.08
CA PRO A 477 10.30 12.34 -25.65
C PRO A 477 10.31 10.82 -25.87
N PHE A 478 9.12 10.23 -25.85
CA PHE A 478 8.93 8.82 -26.18
C PHE A 478 8.86 8.59 -27.70
N PHE A 479 9.50 7.52 -28.15
CA PHE A 479 9.44 7.05 -29.54
C PHE A 479 8.80 5.67 -29.58
N GLU A 480 7.76 5.52 -30.40
CA GLU A 480 7.11 4.23 -30.64
C GLU A 480 8.02 3.32 -31.47
N VAL A 481 8.17 2.07 -31.03
CA VAL A 481 9.00 1.06 -31.72
C VAL A 481 8.27 -0.24 -31.99
N ALA A 482 7.18 -0.51 -31.28
CA ALA A 482 6.41 -1.73 -31.45
C ALA A 482 5.00 -1.56 -30.91
N THR A 483 4.10 -2.45 -31.33
CA THR A 483 2.75 -2.58 -30.80
C THR A 483 2.59 -3.94 -30.12
N LEU A 484 2.15 -3.94 -28.87
CA LEU A 484 1.69 -5.14 -28.15
C LEU A 484 0.19 -5.31 -28.37
N ILE A 485 -0.22 -6.48 -28.85
CA ILE A 485 -1.60 -6.81 -29.22
C ILE A 485 -2.06 -7.98 -28.37
N ILE A 486 -3.09 -7.75 -27.56
CA ILE A 486 -3.74 -8.76 -26.73
C ILE A 486 -5.08 -9.09 -27.38
N ARG A 487 -5.21 -10.31 -27.90
CA ARG A 487 -6.43 -10.80 -28.54
C ARG A 487 -7.41 -11.37 -27.50
N PRO A 488 -8.72 -11.44 -27.81
CA PRO A 488 -9.70 -12.17 -27.02
C PRO A 488 -9.22 -13.59 -26.73
N GLN A 489 -9.25 -13.98 -25.45
CA GLN A 489 -8.81 -15.29 -24.96
C GLN A 489 -9.48 -15.62 -23.63
N ASP A 490 -9.43 -16.88 -23.24
CA ASP A 490 -9.85 -17.30 -21.90
C ASP A 490 -8.81 -16.86 -20.86
N VAL A 491 -9.18 -15.88 -20.04
CA VAL A 491 -8.33 -15.30 -19.00
C VAL A 491 -8.31 -16.14 -17.72
N ASP A 492 -9.22 -17.10 -17.61
CA ASP A 492 -9.39 -18.03 -16.48
C ASP A 492 -8.81 -19.41 -16.78
N SER A 493 -8.14 -19.57 -17.92
CA SER A 493 -7.49 -20.82 -18.31
C SER A 493 -6.51 -21.29 -17.23
N GLU A 494 -6.83 -22.43 -16.60
CA GLU A 494 -6.04 -22.99 -15.51
C GLU A 494 -4.59 -23.24 -15.92
N GLU A 495 -4.37 -23.73 -17.14
CA GLU A 495 -3.05 -23.97 -17.71
C GLU A 495 -2.22 -22.67 -17.77
N LEU A 496 -2.82 -21.59 -18.28
CA LEU A 496 -2.14 -20.30 -18.41
C LEU A 496 -1.86 -19.66 -17.05
N VAL A 497 -2.79 -19.78 -16.10
CA VAL A 497 -2.62 -19.30 -14.72
C VAL A 497 -1.50 -20.07 -14.03
N GLN A 498 -1.48 -21.40 -14.10
CA GLN A 498 -0.42 -22.22 -13.52
C GLN A 498 0.94 -21.93 -14.15
N LEU A 499 0.99 -21.76 -15.48
CA LEU A 499 2.19 -21.35 -16.19
C LEU A 499 2.69 -19.99 -15.69
N GLY A 500 1.84 -18.97 -15.67
CA GLY A 500 2.18 -17.63 -15.20
C GLY A 500 2.64 -17.59 -13.74
N GLU A 501 2.07 -18.43 -12.89
CA GLU A 501 2.53 -18.57 -11.51
C GLU A 501 3.90 -19.25 -11.42
N ARG A 502 4.21 -20.23 -12.26
CA ARG A 502 5.56 -20.83 -12.37
C ARG A 502 6.60 -19.87 -12.90
N LEU A 503 6.26 -19.09 -13.94
CA LEU A 503 7.21 -18.24 -14.66
C LEU A 503 7.95 -17.26 -13.75
N SER A 504 9.22 -17.06 -14.06
CA SER A 504 10.07 -16.06 -13.44
C SER A 504 10.39 -14.98 -14.46
N PHE A 505 10.41 -13.73 -14.00
CA PHE A 505 10.72 -12.57 -14.84
C PHE A 505 11.94 -11.87 -14.25
N ASN A 506 13.05 -11.81 -14.98
CA ASN A 506 14.26 -11.13 -14.51
C ASN A 506 14.70 -10.08 -15.55
N PRO A 507 14.87 -8.80 -15.18
CA PRO A 507 15.36 -7.77 -16.12
C PRO A 507 16.66 -8.14 -16.86
N TRP A 508 17.52 -8.95 -16.24
CA TRP A 508 18.78 -9.44 -16.83
C TRP A 508 18.59 -10.66 -17.72
N HIS A 509 17.39 -11.22 -17.79
CA HIS A 509 17.02 -12.22 -18.78
C HIS A 509 16.75 -11.53 -20.13
N SER A 510 17.80 -11.00 -20.72
CA SER A 510 17.75 -10.17 -21.91
C SER A 510 18.99 -10.34 -22.77
N LEU A 511 18.87 -9.97 -24.05
CA LEU A 511 20.01 -9.84 -24.94
C LEU A 511 20.95 -8.72 -24.47
N ALA A 512 22.22 -8.79 -24.89
CA ALA A 512 23.23 -7.80 -24.53
C ALA A 512 22.86 -6.37 -24.96
N GLU A 513 22.13 -6.24 -26.07
CA GLU A 513 21.60 -4.98 -26.58
C GLU A 513 20.60 -4.34 -25.62
N HIS A 514 19.95 -5.09 -24.73
CA HIS A 514 18.97 -4.61 -23.76
C HIS A 514 19.49 -4.68 -22.32
N ARG A 515 20.80 -4.54 -22.12
CA ARG A 515 21.41 -4.68 -20.79
C ARG A 515 20.81 -3.69 -19.78
N PRO A 516 20.30 -4.14 -18.63
CA PRO A 516 19.85 -3.24 -17.57
C PRO A 516 20.99 -2.33 -17.06
N LEU A 517 20.70 -1.05 -16.83
CA LEU A 517 21.65 -0.03 -16.35
C LEU A 517 21.28 0.50 -14.97
N GLY A 518 22.29 0.90 -14.20
CA GLY A 518 22.14 1.55 -12.90
C GLY A 518 22.09 0.57 -11.72
N SER A 519 22.34 1.08 -10.53
CA SER A 519 22.55 0.32 -9.30
C SER A 519 21.35 -0.55 -8.93
N ILE A 520 20.15 -0.03 -9.11
CA ILE A 520 18.91 -0.76 -8.86
C ILE A 520 18.79 -1.96 -9.79
N ASN A 521 19.11 -1.82 -11.07
CA ASN A 521 19.06 -2.94 -11.98
C ASN A 521 20.10 -4.00 -11.61
N ARG A 522 21.34 -3.62 -11.28
CA ARG A 522 22.37 -4.57 -10.83
C ARG A 522 21.93 -5.34 -9.58
N ALA A 523 21.34 -4.66 -8.59
CA ALA A 523 20.74 -5.32 -7.43
C ALA A 523 19.59 -6.28 -7.83
N ARG A 524 18.71 -5.86 -8.75
CA ARG A 524 17.61 -6.70 -9.24
C ARG A 524 18.09 -7.99 -9.90
N LYS A 525 19.28 -8.05 -10.52
CA LYS A 525 19.85 -9.31 -11.05
C LYS A 525 19.88 -10.38 -9.96
N VAL A 526 20.54 -10.05 -8.85
CA VAL A 526 20.79 -10.97 -7.72
C VAL A 526 19.48 -11.30 -7.01
N VAL A 527 18.65 -10.29 -6.76
CA VAL A 527 17.41 -10.42 -5.99
C VAL A 527 16.40 -11.31 -6.73
N TYR A 528 16.10 -11.02 -7.99
CA TYR A 528 15.10 -11.78 -8.75
C TYR A 528 15.53 -13.22 -8.99
N GLU A 529 16.82 -13.44 -9.25
CA GLU A 529 17.39 -14.77 -9.44
C GLU A 529 17.29 -15.60 -8.14
N ARG A 530 17.62 -14.98 -6.99
CA ARG A 530 17.50 -15.64 -5.69
C ARG A 530 16.05 -16.00 -5.38
N ILE A 531 15.13 -15.06 -5.53
CA ILE A 531 13.69 -15.26 -5.26
C ILE A 531 13.12 -16.38 -6.12
N SER A 532 13.39 -16.35 -7.43
CA SER A 532 12.93 -17.39 -8.37
C SER A 532 13.38 -18.77 -7.92
N ARG A 533 14.69 -18.92 -7.65
CA ARG A 533 15.28 -20.18 -7.25
C ARG A 533 14.70 -20.69 -5.92
N VAL A 534 14.64 -19.85 -4.89
CA VAL A 534 14.12 -20.23 -3.56
C VAL A 534 12.67 -20.66 -3.65
N ARG A 535 11.84 -19.90 -4.37
CA ARG A 535 10.41 -20.22 -4.57
C ARG A 535 10.23 -21.56 -5.27
N ASN A 536 10.97 -21.80 -6.35
CA ASN A 536 10.92 -23.05 -7.10
C ASN A 536 11.43 -24.25 -6.28
N GLN A 537 12.48 -24.05 -5.48
CA GLN A 537 13.00 -25.07 -4.56
C GLN A 537 11.97 -25.45 -3.48
N ILE A 538 11.36 -24.46 -2.82
CA ILE A 538 10.32 -24.70 -1.80
C ILE A 538 9.12 -25.40 -2.42
N ASN A 539 8.68 -24.94 -3.61
CA ASN A 539 7.53 -25.50 -4.31
C ASN A 539 7.83 -26.84 -5.01
N LYS A 540 9.09 -27.29 -5.03
CA LYS A 540 9.55 -28.52 -5.69
C LYS A 540 9.22 -28.55 -7.19
N VAL A 541 9.33 -27.40 -7.86
CA VAL A 541 9.06 -27.25 -9.29
C VAL A 541 10.37 -26.90 -10.01
N PRO A 542 10.71 -27.57 -11.14
CA PRO A 542 11.88 -27.20 -11.91
C PRO A 542 11.72 -25.80 -12.50
N ARG A 543 12.81 -25.03 -12.52
CA ARG A 543 12.86 -23.77 -13.25
C ARG A 543 13.09 -24.08 -14.72
N GLU A 544 12.11 -23.76 -15.54
CA GLU A 544 12.15 -23.99 -16.98
C GLU A 544 11.59 -22.76 -17.68
N GLU A 545 12.31 -22.30 -18.70
CA GLU A 545 11.82 -21.29 -19.63
C GLU A 545 10.91 -21.95 -20.68
N PRO A 546 9.81 -21.29 -21.10
CA PRO A 546 8.93 -21.82 -22.12
C PRO A 546 9.69 -21.95 -23.45
N GLY A 547 9.67 -23.15 -24.03
CA GLY A 547 10.28 -23.45 -25.32
C GLY A 547 9.40 -23.00 -26.49
N SER A 548 9.93 -23.08 -27.71
CA SER A 548 9.24 -22.70 -28.95
C SER A 548 8.01 -23.55 -29.32
N SER A 549 7.55 -24.45 -28.44
CA SER A 549 6.53 -25.46 -28.72
C SER A 549 5.62 -25.79 -27.52
N SER A 550 5.49 -24.89 -26.54
CA SER A 550 4.54 -25.02 -25.41
C SER A 550 3.41 -24.00 -25.51
#